data_AF-A0A6H9Z006-F1
#
_entry.id   AF-A0A6H9Z006-F1
#
_cell.length_a   1.000
_cell.length_b   1.000
_cell.length_c   1.000
_cell.angle_alpha   90.00
_cell.angle_beta   90.00
_cell.angle_gamma   90.00
#
_symmetry.space_group_name_H-M   'P 1'
#
loop_
_entity.id
_entity.type
_entity.pdbx_description
1 polymer ?
#
loop_
_entity_poly.entity_id
_entity_poly.type
_entity_poly.pdbx_seq_one_letter_code
_entity_poly.pdbx_strand_id
1 'polypeptide(L)'
;MLHRRRRSKVVVTVAAGLAASLVTGCSGDEPRPASARSSTSAGPVGARSGPAPFMSIEQLAATMGCTPSLRGRPADYRQAVCVTATGKYMLNTFDTDKGQQDWLRHSQMYGGAYLVGTRWIVVSTPQLLQPLRNRLGGRLHIADSSSP
;
A
#
# COMPACT_ATOMS: atom_id res chain seq x y z
N MET A 1 38.48 -18.62 20.21
CA MET A 1 37.86 -17.60 21.08
C MET A 1 36.37 -17.92 21.24
N LEU A 2 35.98 -18.44 22.40
CA LEU A 2 34.67 -19.02 22.68
C LEU A 2 33.67 -17.92 23.10
N HIS A 3 32.80 -17.47 22.19
CA HIS A 3 31.74 -16.50 22.52
C HIS A 3 30.55 -17.22 23.17
N ARG A 4 30.60 -17.25 24.50
CA ARG A 4 29.58 -17.76 25.42
C ARG A 4 28.28 -16.95 25.28
N ARG A 5 27.38 -17.37 24.39
CA ARG A 5 26.03 -16.79 24.26
C ARG A 5 25.23 -17.06 25.54
N ARG A 6 25.05 -16.03 26.36
CA ARG A 6 24.10 -16.02 27.49
C ARG A 6 22.68 -16.15 26.94
N ARG A 7 22.08 -17.34 27.07
CA ARG A 7 20.65 -17.56 26.82
C ARG A 7 19.89 -17.14 28.07
N SER A 8 19.32 -15.93 28.05
CA SER A 8 18.40 -15.48 29.09
C SER A 8 17.08 -16.24 28.95
N LYS A 9 16.74 -17.01 29.98
CA LYS A 9 15.42 -17.62 30.17
C LYS A 9 14.48 -16.53 30.69
N VAL A 10 13.37 -16.26 30.01
CA VAL A 10 12.25 -15.51 30.59
C VAL A 10 10.99 -16.34 30.45
N VAL A 11 10.29 -16.41 31.58
CA VAL A 11 9.27 -17.35 32.00
C VAL A 11 7.88 -16.96 31.47
N VAL A 12 7.08 -17.99 31.20
CA VAL A 12 5.68 -18.00 30.77
C VAL A 12 4.74 -17.36 31.79
N THR A 13 3.76 -16.59 31.34
CA THR A 13 2.49 -16.39 32.07
C THR A 13 1.31 -16.47 31.10
N VAL A 14 0.39 -17.39 31.39
CA VAL A 14 -0.92 -17.60 30.74
C VAL A 14 -1.95 -16.83 31.55
N ALA A 15 -2.84 -16.08 30.90
CA ALA A 15 -4.11 -15.67 31.50
C ALA A 15 -5.19 -15.55 30.42
N ALA A 16 -6.18 -16.45 30.54
CA ALA A 16 -7.41 -16.46 29.77
C ALA A 16 -8.38 -15.39 30.29
N GLY A 17 -9.15 -14.78 29.39
CA GLY A 17 -10.22 -13.85 29.73
C GLY A 17 -11.24 -13.74 28.60
N LEU A 18 -12.31 -14.52 28.70
CA LEU A 18 -13.53 -14.45 27.89
C LEU A 18 -14.40 -13.29 28.37
N ALA A 19 -14.83 -12.41 27.47
CA ALA A 19 -16.05 -11.61 27.65
C ALA A 19 -16.59 -11.17 26.29
N ALA A 20 -17.72 -11.76 25.90
CA ALA A 20 -18.53 -11.35 24.77
C ALA A 20 -19.53 -10.27 25.22
N SER A 21 -19.72 -9.24 24.41
CA SER A 21 -20.81 -8.27 24.58
C SER A 21 -21.45 -8.03 23.22
N LEU A 22 -22.64 -8.61 23.03
CA LEU A 22 -23.53 -8.31 21.92
C LEU A 22 -24.42 -7.14 22.38
N VAL A 23 -24.28 -5.97 21.76
CA VAL A 23 -25.26 -4.90 21.89
C VAL A 23 -26.11 -4.90 20.63
N THR A 24 -27.35 -5.36 20.82
CA THR A 24 -28.46 -5.23 19.89
C THR A 24 -29.06 -3.83 20.06
N GLY A 25 -29.13 -3.05 18.98
CA GLY A 25 -29.84 -1.76 18.96
C GLY A 25 -30.47 -1.55 17.60
N CYS A 26 -31.81 -1.68 17.53
CA CYS A 26 -32.62 -1.60 16.33
C CYS A 26 -33.57 -0.38 16.42
N SER A 27 -33.75 0.27 15.26
CA SER A 27 -34.89 1.10 14.83
C SER A 27 -35.14 2.49 15.45
N GLY A 28 -35.12 3.48 14.55
CA GLY A 28 -35.84 4.74 14.63
C GLY A 28 -35.95 5.34 13.22
N ASP A 29 -37.09 5.12 12.55
CA ASP A 29 -37.48 5.73 11.28
C ASP A 29 -38.54 6.79 11.59
N GLU A 30 -38.29 8.05 11.23
CA GLU A 30 -39.28 9.12 11.22
C GLU A 30 -38.88 10.24 10.23
N PRO A 31 -39.84 11.07 9.77
CA PRO A 31 -40.00 11.36 8.35
C PRO A 31 -39.22 12.58 7.83
N ARG A 32 -38.96 12.51 6.53
CA ARG A 32 -38.36 13.55 5.68
C ARG A 32 -39.29 14.74 5.48
N PRO A 33 -38.83 15.98 5.73
CA PRO A 33 -39.27 17.13 4.96
C PRO A 33 -38.26 17.41 3.84
N ALA A 34 -38.78 17.52 2.61
CA ALA A 34 -38.03 18.06 1.50
C ALA A 34 -37.81 19.56 1.71
N SER A 35 -36.54 19.99 1.76
CA SER A 35 -36.21 21.39 1.48
C SER A 35 -34.83 21.50 0.82
N ALA A 36 -34.89 22.12 -0.35
CA ALA A 36 -33.89 22.92 -1.04
C ALA A 36 -32.45 22.38 -1.13
N ARG A 37 -32.11 22.00 -2.37
CA ARG A 37 -30.76 21.96 -2.94
C ARG A 37 -29.95 23.18 -2.52
N SER A 38 -28.88 22.95 -1.78
CA SER A 38 -27.56 23.56 -1.99
C SER A 38 -26.57 22.85 -1.06
N SER A 39 -25.95 21.81 -1.57
CA SER A 39 -24.78 21.22 -0.94
C SER A 39 -23.86 20.79 -2.06
N THR A 40 -22.85 21.62 -2.31
CA THR A 40 -21.59 21.13 -2.85
C THR A 40 -21.14 20.03 -1.91
N SER A 41 -21.46 18.78 -2.27
CA SER A 41 -20.95 17.61 -1.59
C SER A 41 -19.46 17.53 -1.92
N ALA A 42 -18.65 18.28 -1.17
CA ALA A 42 -17.34 17.79 -0.79
C ALA A 42 -17.60 16.57 0.11
N GLY A 43 -17.95 15.44 -0.54
CA GLY A 43 -17.96 14.15 0.12
C GLY A 43 -16.57 13.92 0.71
N PRO A 44 -16.47 13.16 1.82
CA PRO A 44 -15.16 12.77 2.32
C PRO A 44 -14.38 12.20 1.14
N VAL A 45 -13.14 12.65 0.95
CA VAL A 45 -12.21 12.04 0.00
C VAL A 45 -11.90 10.65 0.54
N GLY A 46 -12.88 9.75 0.43
CA GLY A 46 -12.77 8.36 0.79
C GLY A 46 -11.65 7.82 -0.08
N ALA A 47 -10.65 7.22 0.57
CA ALA A 47 -9.60 6.50 -0.12
C ALA A 47 -10.26 5.62 -1.18
N ARG A 48 -10.02 5.92 -2.47
CA ARG A 48 -10.58 5.15 -3.57
C ARG A 48 -10.11 3.71 -3.39
N SER A 49 -11.03 2.83 -2.99
CA SER A 49 -10.74 1.42 -2.72
C SER A 49 -10.55 0.57 -3.99
N GLY A 50 -10.54 1.20 -5.17
CA GLY A 50 -10.26 0.56 -6.45
C GLY A 50 -8.78 0.63 -6.85
N PRO A 51 -8.34 -0.18 -7.81
CA PRO A 51 -7.03 -0.02 -8.42
C PRO A 51 -6.89 1.41 -8.94
N ALA A 52 -5.80 2.08 -8.58
CA ALA A 52 -5.48 3.37 -9.18
C ALA A 52 -5.30 3.21 -10.70
N PRO A 53 -5.67 4.21 -11.51
CA PRO A 53 -5.59 4.10 -12.96
C PRO A 53 -4.15 3.88 -13.44
N PHE A 54 -4.03 3.48 -14.71
CA PHE A 54 -2.74 3.37 -15.38
C PHE A 54 -1.97 4.71 -15.32
N MET A 55 -0.67 4.63 -15.05
CA MET A 55 0.26 5.76 -15.09
C MET A 55 1.62 5.31 -15.63
N SER A 56 2.23 6.12 -16.48
CA SER A 56 3.61 5.92 -16.92
C SER A 56 4.62 6.24 -15.80
N ILE A 57 5.88 5.85 -15.98
CA ILE A 57 6.97 6.22 -15.04
C ILE A 57 7.06 7.74 -14.88
N GLU A 58 6.91 8.47 -15.97
CA GLU A 58 6.99 9.93 -15.99
C GLU A 58 5.82 10.56 -15.23
N GLN A 59 4.60 10.03 -15.40
CA GLN A 59 3.42 10.49 -14.66
C GLN A 59 3.52 10.20 -13.16
N LEU A 60 3.99 9.01 -12.79
CA LEU A 60 4.26 8.66 -11.39
C LEU A 60 5.32 9.60 -10.79
N ALA A 61 6.44 9.79 -11.48
CA ALA A 61 7.53 10.63 -11.01
C ALA A 61 7.10 12.11 -10.88
N ALA A 62 6.33 12.63 -11.83
CA ALA A 62 5.77 13.98 -11.77
C ALA A 62 4.84 14.15 -10.56
N THR A 63 3.95 13.17 -10.31
CA THR A 63 3.05 13.20 -9.15
C THR A 63 3.81 13.10 -7.82
N MET A 64 4.97 12.45 -7.82
CA MET A 64 5.86 12.31 -6.67
C MET A 64 6.83 13.49 -6.50
N GLY A 65 6.93 14.39 -7.50
CA GLY A 65 7.82 15.54 -7.49
C GLY A 65 9.30 15.16 -7.65
N CYS A 66 9.62 14.17 -8.50
CA CYS A 66 11.00 13.75 -8.75
C CYS A 66 11.29 13.56 -10.25
N THR A 67 12.58 13.56 -10.57
CA THR A 67 13.07 13.15 -11.89
C THR A 67 13.40 11.65 -11.87
N PRO A 68 12.81 10.82 -12.75
CA PRO A 68 13.06 9.38 -12.75
C PRO A 68 14.41 9.04 -13.39
N SER A 69 15.19 8.20 -12.72
CA SER A 69 16.39 7.56 -13.28
C SER A 69 16.02 6.17 -13.79
N LEU A 70 15.88 6.01 -15.11
CA LEU A 70 15.55 4.73 -15.75
C LEU A 70 16.67 3.71 -15.52
N ARG A 71 16.31 2.48 -15.12
CA ARG A 71 17.26 1.39 -14.82
C ARG A 71 17.31 0.31 -15.91
N GLY A 72 16.76 0.62 -17.08
CA GLY A 72 16.61 -0.32 -18.19
C GLY A 72 15.14 -0.73 -18.40
N ARG A 73 14.90 -1.46 -19.48
CA ARG A 73 13.59 -2.00 -19.85
C ARG A 73 13.70 -3.49 -20.12
N PRO A 74 13.61 -4.34 -19.07
CA PRO A 74 13.31 -5.75 -19.27
C PRO A 74 12.09 -5.92 -20.19
N ALA A 75 11.99 -7.06 -20.87
CA ALA A 75 10.99 -7.27 -21.92
C ALA A 75 9.55 -6.90 -21.51
N ASP A 76 9.20 -7.14 -20.24
CA ASP A 76 7.82 -7.05 -19.77
C ASP A 76 7.51 -5.81 -18.90
N TYR A 77 8.52 -4.99 -18.57
CA TYR A 77 8.32 -3.79 -17.74
C TYR A 77 9.43 -2.74 -17.88
N ARG A 78 9.09 -1.48 -17.59
CA ARG A 78 10.06 -0.40 -17.39
C ARG A 78 10.30 -0.20 -15.91
N GLN A 79 11.55 0.10 -15.53
CA GLN A 79 11.89 0.43 -14.15
C GLN A 79 12.60 1.78 -14.04
N ALA A 80 12.30 2.52 -12.98
CA ALA A 80 13.04 3.71 -12.57
C ALA A 80 13.31 3.72 -11.08
N VAL A 81 14.28 4.54 -10.69
CA VAL A 81 14.46 5.03 -9.33
C VAL A 81 14.05 6.50 -9.29
N CYS A 82 13.25 6.86 -8.29
CA CYS A 82 12.87 8.23 -7.96
C CYS A 82 13.37 8.56 -6.56
N VAL A 83 14.14 9.63 -6.43
CA VAL A 83 14.57 10.17 -5.14
C VAL A 83 13.83 11.48 -4.91
N THR A 84 13.22 11.61 -3.74
CA THR A 84 12.49 12.79 -3.28
C THR A 84 13.10 13.26 -1.95
N ALA A 85 12.63 14.40 -1.44
CA ALA A 85 12.99 14.85 -0.09
C ALA A 85 12.61 13.85 1.01
N THR A 86 11.56 13.05 0.82
CA THR A 86 11.08 12.08 1.83
C THR A 86 11.79 10.74 1.75
N GLY A 87 12.40 10.41 0.61
CA GLY A 87 13.12 9.15 0.44
C GLY A 87 13.17 8.65 -1.00
N LYS A 88 13.59 7.38 -1.11
CA LYS A 88 13.82 6.68 -2.38
C LYS A 88 12.67 5.71 -2.68
N TYR A 89 12.29 5.68 -3.95
CA TYR A 89 11.23 4.83 -4.48
C TYR A 89 11.74 4.12 -5.74
N MET A 90 11.36 2.86 -5.90
CA MET A 90 11.49 2.14 -7.16
C MET A 90 10.13 2.10 -7.83
N LEU A 91 10.07 2.49 -9.10
CA LEU A 91 8.86 2.55 -9.90
C LEU A 91 8.95 1.48 -10.98
N ASN A 92 7.93 0.64 -11.09
CA ASN A 92 7.80 -0.33 -12.16
C ASN A 92 6.48 -0.08 -12.90
N THR A 93 6.51 -0.03 -14.23
CA THR A 93 5.31 0.00 -15.08
C THR A 93 5.34 -1.16 -16.06
N PHE A 94 4.20 -1.79 -16.27
CA PHE A 94 4.10 -3.09 -16.93
C PHE A 94 3.34 -3.00 -18.26
N ASP A 95 3.74 -3.84 -19.22
CA ASP A 95 3.08 -3.91 -20.53
C ASP A 95 1.75 -4.70 -20.48
N THR A 96 1.56 -5.55 -19.46
CA THR A 96 0.31 -6.30 -19.24
C THR A 96 -0.03 -6.43 -17.76
N ASP A 97 -1.31 -6.65 -17.43
CA ASP A 97 -1.75 -6.96 -16.07
C ASP A 97 -1.14 -8.27 -15.56
N LYS A 98 -0.99 -9.27 -16.43
CA LYS A 98 -0.33 -10.55 -16.10
C LYS A 98 1.14 -10.32 -15.73
N GLY A 99 1.87 -9.52 -16.50
CA GLY A 99 3.27 -9.18 -16.22
C GLY A 99 3.43 -8.51 -14.86
N GLN A 100 2.51 -7.60 -14.51
CA GLN A 100 2.49 -6.99 -13.17
C GLN A 100 2.26 -8.01 -12.06
N GLN A 101 1.26 -8.90 -12.21
CA GLN A 101 0.91 -9.90 -11.21
C GLN A 101 2.05 -10.90 -10.99
N ASP A 102 2.66 -11.37 -12.08
CA ASP A 102 3.80 -12.29 -12.05
C ASP A 102 5.00 -11.65 -11.37
N TRP A 103 5.33 -10.40 -11.75
CA TRP A 103 6.40 -9.65 -11.12
C TRP A 103 6.15 -9.41 -9.63
N LEU A 104 4.94 -9.01 -9.24
CA LEU A 104 4.61 -8.75 -7.83
C LEU A 104 4.74 -10.02 -6.99
N ARG A 105 4.19 -11.13 -7.46
CA ARG A 105 4.27 -12.43 -6.79
C ARG A 105 5.72 -12.87 -6.59
N HIS A 106 6.55 -12.76 -7.62
CA HIS A 106 7.97 -13.10 -7.52
C HIS A 106 8.69 -12.15 -6.55
N SER A 107 8.40 -10.85 -6.64
CA SER A 107 9.06 -9.82 -5.83
C SER A 107 8.73 -9.96 -4.34
N GLN A 108 7.48 -10.31 -4.00
CA GLN A 108 7.05 -10.49 -2.62
C GLN A 108 7.83 -11.58 -1.88
N MET A 109 8.41 -12.57 -2.58
CA MET A 109 9.28 -13.58 -1.94
C MET A 109 10.54 -12.97 -1.32
N TYR A 110 10.96 -11.79 -1.76
CA TYR A 110 12.08 -11.04 -1.17
C TYR A 110 11.65 -10.11 -0.03
N GLY A 111 10.37 -10.09 0.34
CA GLY A 111 9.80 -9.19 1.32
C GLY A 111 9.63 -7.75 0.81
N GLY A 112 9.30 -6.82 1.71
CA GLY A 112 9.18 -5.38 1.42
C GLY A 112 7.74 -4.89 1.29
N ALA A 113 7.56 -3.65 0.83
CA ALA A 113 6.25 -3.03 0.69
C ALA A 113 6.02 -2.48 -0.72
N TYR A 114 4.80 -2.67 -1.21
CA TYR A 114 4.40 -2.46 -2.60
C TYR A 114 3.10 -1.68 -2.65
N LEU A 115 3.10 -0.51 -3.30
CA LEU A 115 1.88 0.22 -3.63
C LEU A 115 1.50 -0.10 -5.07
N VAL A 116 0.33 -0.73 -5.25
CA VAL A 116 -0.07 -1.38 -6.49
C VAL A 116 -1.26 -0.64 -7.11
N GLY A 117 -1.09 -0.13 -8.33
CA GLY A 117 -2.18 0.36 -9.19
C GLY A 117 -2.30 -0.44 -10.48
N THR A 118 -3.04 0.04 -11.47
CA THR A 118 -3.22 -0.63 -12.76
C THR A 118 -1.94 -0.57 -13.58
N ARG A 119 -1.26 -1.71 -13.73
CA ARG A 119 0.01 -1.88 -14.46
C ARG A 119 1.14 -0.98 -13.99
N TRP A 120 1.15 -0.64 -12.70
CA TRP A 120 2.29 -0.03 -12.05
C TRP A 120 2.42 -0.46 -10.59
N ILE A 121 3.65 -0.49 -10.10
CA ILE A 121 3.99 -0.78 -8.71
C ILE A 121 5.07 0.18 -8.24
N VAL A 122 4.86 0.80 -7.08
CA VAL A 122 5.88 1.59 -6.38
C VAL A 122 6.36 0.80 -5.16
N VAL A 123 7.68 0.60 -5.04
CA VAL A 123 8.32 -0.10 -3.92
C VAL A 123 9.08 0.91 -3.06
N SER A 124 8.86 0.86 -1.75
CA SER A 124 9.58 1.62 -0.74
C SER A 124 9.29 1.04 0.66
N THR A 125 9.58 1.77 1.73
CA THR A 125 9.15 1.40 3.08
C THR A 125 7.65 1.63 3.28
N PRO A 126 6.97 0.88 4.16
CA PRO A 126 5.55 1.10 4.45
C PRO A 126 5.22 2.55 4.82
N GLN A 127 6.09 3.20 5.60
CA GLN A 127 5.94 4.57 6.07
C GLN A 127 5.96 5.57 4.91
N LEU A 128 6.74 5.30 3.86
CA LEU A 128 6.80 6.15 2.66
C LEU A 128 5.64 5.89 1.69
N LEU A 129 5.09 4.68 1.68
CA LEU A 129 4.00 4.30 0.79
C LEU A 129 2.61 4.69 1.31
N GLN A 130 2.39 4.71 2.62
CA GLN A 130 1.10 5.12 3.20
C GLN A 130 0.65 6.53 2.77
N PRO A 131 1.44 7.60 2.92
CA PRO A 131 1.04 8.92 2.45
C PRO A 131 0.99 8.98 0.92
N LEU A 132 1.83 8.20 0.23
CA LEU A 132 1.82 8.14 -1.23
C LEU A 132 0.52 7.53 -1.77
N ARG A 133 -0.06 6.55 -1.08
CA ARG A 133 -1.38 5.97 -1.42
C ARG A 133 -2.48 7.02 -1.44
N ASN A 134 -2.42 8.03 -0.57
CA ASN A 134 -3.42 9.11 -0.59
C ASN A 134 -3.32 10.00 -1.84
N ARG A 135 -2.13 10.07 -2.46
CA ARG A 135 -1.89 10.85 -3.68
C ARG A 135 -2.12 10.05 -4.96
N LEU A 136 -1.59 8.83 -5.01
CA LEU A 136 -1.64 7.97 -6.20
C LEU A 136 -2.86 7.03 -6.21
N GLY A 137 -3.48 6.79 -5.07
CA GLY A 137 -4.41 5.68 -4.87
C GLY A 137 -3.69 4.34 -4.78
N GLY A 138 -4.38 3.27 -5.16
CA GLY A 138 -3.82 1.92 -5.22
C GLY A 138 -3.89 1.18 -3.89
N ARG A 139 -3.44 -0.08 -3.91
CA ARG A 139 -3.48 -0.98 -2.75
C ARG A 139 -2.08 -1.20 -2.21
N LEU A 140 -1.93 -1.06 -0.89
CA LEU A 140 -0.68 -1.34 -0.20
C LEU A 140 -0.60 -2.83 0.14
N HIS A 141 0.48 -3.48 -0.27
CA HIS A 141 0.83 -4.85 0.07
C HIS A 141 2.12 -4.85 0.89
N ILE A 142 2.13 -5.58 2.00
CA ILE A 142 3.31 -5.81 2.83
C ILE A 142 3.65 -7.28 2.70
N ALA A 143 4.88 -7.59 2.28
CA ALA A 143 5.41 -8.95 2.26
C ALA A 143 6.47 -9.07 3.35
N ASP A 144 6.33 -10.10 4.18
CA ASP A 144 7.34 -10.52 5.12
C ASP A 144 8.42 -11.33 4.39
N SER A 145 9.68 -11.17 4.79
CA SER A 145 10.79 -11.95 4.23
C SER A 145 10.83 -13.39 4.79
N SER A 146 9.72 -13.86 5.37
CA SER A 146 9.56 -15.12 6.08
C SER A 146 8.49 -15.99 5.42
N SER A 147 8.59 -16.19 4.11
CA SER A 147 8.00 -17.40 3.51
C SER A 147 8.96 -18.58 3.75
N PRO A 148 8.47 -19.75 4.20
CA PRO A 148 9.28 -20.96 4.38
C PRO A 148 9.87 -21.48 3.07
#